data_AF-A0A4T0QCH1-F1
#
_entry.id   AF-A0A4T0QCH1-F1
#
_cell.length_a   1.000
_cell.length_b   1.000
_cell.length_c   1.000
_cell.angle_alpha   90.00
_cell.angle_beta   90.00
_cell.angle_gamma   90.00
#
_symmetry.space_group_name_H-M   'P 1'
#
loop_
_entity.id
_entity.type
_entity.pdbx_description
1 polymer ?
#
loop_
_entity_poly.entity_id
_entity_poly.type
_entity_poly.pdbx_seq_one_letter_code
_entity_poly.pdbx_strand_id
1 'polypeptide(L)'
;MQLSIQLNKKKSFGKSIEEIHSTGMELLGTVVGPKSIRVSFIRKQLEEVKKKLSSLSMVRDQYAWILLSKSYQASLRHLQRSLDLSDSMEEWQAVDNTFHATVHSLRGSKHELDTDEDLFHLPTYYGGLGISSHVIVAPHARKAMAEQADSVLERIFQANVNLESPVVTKQKTYTDRINKDKWKNLEDRLDVYGKCQLSENGTKLGRKPLTSLPFEPGLRFTNAEFKSLLHIRTLCPGAAQICQCGQRNVPGHDDVCRDRVQMKTKRHDAIRNYLAKFLSAAGLKVEMEIPLGGSDNKRMDLVLKESNGAGALTMHDITVHSSIALVPHIQQVTKDWQKKSG
;
A
#
# COMPACT_ATOMS: atom_id res chain seq x y z
N MET A 1 3.08 -55.82 -9.63
CA MET A 1 3.66 -54.72 -10.40
C MET A 1 4.72 -54.06 -9.53
N GLN A 2 6.01 -54.36 -9.73
CA GLN A 2 7.10 -53.78 -8.94
C GLN A 2 7.33 -52.35 -9.45
N LEU A 3 7.05 -51.34 -8.61
CA LEU A 3 7.35 -49.96 -8.94
C LEU A 3 8.87 -49.82 -9.11
N SER A 4 9.32 -49.43 -10.30
CA SER A 4 10.74 -49.22 -10.66
C SER A 4 11.29 -47.92 -10.07
N ILE A 5 11.09 -47.69 -8.78
CA ILE A 5 11.52 -46.49 -8.06
C ILE A 5 12.70 -46.88 -7.17
N GLN A 6 13.86 -46.24 -7.38
CA GLN A 6 15.05 -46.43 -6.54
C GLN A 6 15.15 -45.31 -5.49
N LEU A 7 15.29 -45.69 -4.22
CA LEU A 7 15.50 -44.76 -3.11
C LEU A 7 16.91 -44.16 -3.14
N ASN A 8 16.99 -42.84 -2.99
CA ASN A 8 18.27 -42.16 -2.83
C ASN A 8 18.78 -42.33 -1.39
N LYS A 9 19.66 -43.32 -1.18
CA LYS A 9 20.24 -43.64 0.14
C LYS A 9 20.95 -42.48 0.85
N LYS A 10 21.38 -41.43 0.12
CA LYS A 10 21.98 -40.23 0.73
C LYS A 10 20.95 -39.26 1.30
N LYS A 11 19.72 -39.26 0.77
CA LYS A 11 18.61 -38.40 1.22
C LYS A 11 17.61 -39.15 2.11
N SER A 12 17.64 -40.48 2.09
CA SER A 12 16.78 -41.35 2.89
C SER A 12 17.45 -41.69 4.21
N PHE A 13 16.80 -41.35 5.32
CA PHE A 13 17.22 -41.69 6.68
C PHE A 13 15.98 -41.87 7.57
N GLY A 14 16.15 -42.58 8.69
CA GLY A 14 15.14 -42.69 9.73
C GLY A 14 15.48 -41.77 10.90
N LYS A 15 14.50 -41.05 11.41
CA LYS A 15 14.56 -40.33 12.69
C LYS A 15 13.29 -40.65 13.49
N SER A 16 13.43 -40.78 14.81
CA SER A 16 12.26 -40.88 15.67
C SER A 16 11.60 -39.50 15.87
N ILE A 17 10.34 -39.49 16.30
CA ILE A 17 9.62 -38.23 16.58
C ILE A 17 10.30 -37.47 17.72
N GLU A 18 10.76 -38.17 18.75
CA GLU A 18 11.48 -37.63 19.91
C GLU A 18 12.81 -36.99 19.49
N GLU A 19 13.52 -37.63 18.56
CA GLU A 19 14.75 -37.09 17.98
C GLU A 19 14.47 -35.80 17.18
N ILE A 20 13.35 -35.74 16.44
CA ILE A 20 12.95 -34.52 15.71
C ILE A 20 12.60 -33.39 16.69
N HIS A 21 11.91 -33.69 17.80
CA HIS A 21 11.57 -32.68 18.81
C HIS A 21 12.81 -32.12 19.53
N SER A 22 13.88 -32.90 19.67
CA SER A 22 15.11 -32.51 20.34
C SER A 22 16.15 -31.86 19.42
N THR A 23 16.35 -32.42 18.22
CA THR A 23 17.41 -31.97 17.28
C THR A 23 16.89 -31.08 16.16
N GLY A 24 15.60 -31.14 15.88
CA GLY A 24 14.97 -30.50 14.75
C GLY A 24 15.17 -31.22 13.41
N MET A 25 14.31 -30.90 12.45
CA MET A 25 14.33 -31.44 11.10
C MET A 25 13.75 -30.42 10.11
N GLU A 26 14.51 -30.10 9.06
CA GLU A 26 14.01 -29.35 7.92
C GLU A 26 13.18 -30.27 7.00
N LEU A 27 11.99 -29.83 6.64
CA LEU A 27 10.99 -30.57 5.88
C LEU A 27 10.20 -29.59 5.02
N LEU A 28 10.06 -29.88 3.72
CA LEU A 28 9.15 -29.13 2.80
C LEU A 28 9.31 -27.59 2.85
N GLY A 29 10.53 -27.10 3.04
CA GLY A 29 10.81 -25.65 3.11
C GLY A 29 10.45 -24.97 4.44
N THR A 30 10.23 -25.76 5.50
CA THR A 30 10.06 -25.32 6.90
C THR A 30 10.93 -26.18 7.82
N VAL A 31 10.87 -25.92 9.13
CA VAL A 31 11.53 -26.73 10.16
C VAL A 31 10.55 -27.11 11.26
N VAL A 32 10.72 -28.31 11.82
CA VAL A 32 10.06 -28.78 13.05
C VAL A 32 11.16 -29.03 14.08
N GLY A 33 10.94 -28.71 15.35
CA GLY A 33 11.94 -28.92 16.40
C GLY A 33 11.82 -27.92 17.55
N PRO A 34 12.87 -27.84 18.40
CA PRO A 34 12.88 -26.96 19.56
C PRO A 34 12.91 -25.48 19.13
N LYS A 35 12.54 -24.58 20.06
CA LYS A 35 12.47 -23.12 19.83
C LYS A 35 13.75 -22.57 19.20
N SER A 36 14.93 -22.97 19.71
CA SER A 36 16.22 -22.51 19.21
C SER A 36 16.44 -22.76 17.72
N ILE A 37 16.01 -23.93 17.22
CA ILE A 37 16.13 -24.33 15.81
C ILE A 37 15.11 -23.60 14.94
N ARG A 38 13.86 -23.44 15.41
CA ARG A 38 12.82 -22.69 14.69
C ARG A 38 13.20 -21.21 14.52
N VAL A 39 13.72 -20.60 15.59
CA VAL A 39 14.20 -19.21 15.60
C VAL A 39 15.42 -19.04 14.69
N SER A 40 16.40 -19.93 14.74
CA SER A 40 17.57 -19.83 13.87
C SER A 40 17.19 -19.96 12.39
N PHE A 41 16.21 -20.83 12.08
CA PHE A 41 15.70 -21.00 10.73
C PHE A 41 15.02 -19.73 10.19
N ILE A 42 14.07 -19.12 10.92
CA ILE A 42 13.40 -17.91 10.44
C ILE A 42 14.38 -16.74 10.28
N ARG A 43 15.36 -16.60 11.18
CA ARG A 43 16.41 -15.58 11.06
C ARG A 43 17.24 -15.77 9.79
N LYS A 44 17.64 -17.01 9.49
CA LYS A 44 18.33 -17.34 8.23
C LYS A 44 17.49 -16.98 7.01
N GLN A 45 16.20 -17.29 7.01
CA GLN A 45 15.29 -16.94 5.91
C GLN A 45 15.13 -15.41 5.79
N LEU A 46 15.06 -14.69 6.91
CA LEU A 46 14.98 -13.23 6.92
C LEU A 46 16.27 -12.59 6.36
N GLU A 47 17.45 -13.13 6.64
CA GLU A 47 18.70 -12.66 6.02
C GLU A 47 18.70 -12.82 4.50
N GLU A 48 18.17 -13.93 3.97
CA GLU A 48 17.99 -14.10 2.52
C GLU A 48 16.98 -13.10 1.94
N VAL A 49 15.93 -12.76 2.68
CA VAL A 49 14.99 -11.70 2.27
C VAL A 49 15.66 -10.33 2.29
N LYS A 50 16.44 -9.99 3.33
CA LYS A 50 17.19 -8.72 3.42
C LYS A 50 18.14 -8.54 2.24
N LYS A 51 18.85 -9.59 1.81
CA LYS A 51 19.69 -9.56 0.60
C LYS A 51 18.90 -9.24 -0.68
N LYS A 52 17.68 -9.74 -0.80
CA LYS A 52 16.78 -9.42 -1.93
C LYS A 52 16.22 -8.00 -1.84
N LEU A 53 15.96 -7.52 -0.62
CA LEU A 53 15.48 -6.16 -0.40
C LEU A 53 16.57 -5.12 -0.69
N SER A 54 17.83 -5.39 -0.37
CA SER A 54 18.93 -4.46 -0.66
C SER A 54 19.13 -4.22 -2.16
N SER A 55 18.83 -5.20 -3.02
CA SER A 55 18.89 -5.06 -4.48
C SER A 55 17.80 -4.16 -5.05
N LEU A 56 16.78 -3.79 -4.27
CA LEU A 56 15.72 -2.87 -4.73
C LEU A 56 16.27 -1.48 -5.06
N SER A 57 17.39 -1.08 -4.45
CA SER A 57 18.09 0.17 -4.74
C SER A 57 18.62 0.27 -6.18
N MET A 58 18.76 -0.86 -6.89
CA MET A 58 19.29 -0.92 -8.25
C MET A 58 18.24 -0.63 -9.33
N VAL A 59 16.96 -0.54 -8.96
CA VAL A 59 15.86 -0.31 -9.91
C VAL A 59 15.11 0.97 -9.57
N ARG A 60 14.26 1.44 -10.49
CA ARG A 60 13.40 2.60 -10.25
C ARG A 60 12.43 2.33 -9.09
N ASP A 61 12.07 3.37 -8.35
CA ASP A 61 11.30 3.23 -7.10
C ASP A 61 9.93 2.56 -7.32
N GLN A 62 9.25 2.87 -8.43
CA GLN A 62 7.99 2.20 -8.78
C GLN A 62 8.16 0.70 -9.03
N TYR A 63 9.26 0.28 -9.66
CA TYR A 63 9.55 -1.14 -9.89
C TYR A 63 9.97 -1.81 -8.59
N ALA A 64 10.77 -1.13 -7.78
CA ALA A 64 11.14 -1.59 -6.46
C ALA A 64 9.90 -1.85 -5.59
N TRP A 65 8.94 -0.94 -5.62
CA TRP A 65 7.66 -1.08 -4.92
C TRP A 65 6.85 -2.30 -5.38
N ILE A 66 6.78 -2.53 -6.70
CA ILE A 66 6.06 -3.68 -7.24
C ILE A 66 6.73 -4.98 -6.82
N LEU A 67 8.07 -5.06 -6.88
CA LEU A 67 8.83 -6.21 -6.41
C LEU A 67 8.61 -6.45 -4.91
N LEU A 68 8.67 -5.38 -4.10
CA LEU A 68 8.39 -5.43 -2.66
C LEU A 68 6.99 -6.00 -2.37
N SER A 69 5.96 -5.35 -2.91
CA SER A 69 4.55 -5.62 -2.56
C SER A 69 3.98 -6.88 -3.21
N LYS A 70 4.48 -7.30 -4.38
CA LYS A 70 3.96 -8.46 -5.13
C LYS A 70 4.81 -9.71 -5.00
N SER A 71 6.12 -9.56 -4.82
CA SER A 71 7.05 -10.69 -4.77
C SER A 71 7.61 -10.90 -3.37
N TYR A 72 8.39 -9.95 -2.85
CA TYR A 72 9.20 -10.17 -1.65
C TYR A 72 8.39 -10.28 -0.37
N GLN A 73 7.32 -9.49 -0.22
CA GLN A 73 6.38 -9.65 0.90
C GLN A 73 5.68 -11.03 0.90
N ALA A 74 5.61 -11.73 -0.24
CA ALA A 74 5.03 -13.07 -0.29
C ALA A 74 6.01 -14.18 0.12
N SER A 75 7.31 -13.88 0.20
CA SER A 75 8.38 -14.88 0.32
C SER A 75 8.35 -15.72 1.60
N LEU A 76 7.80 -15.18 2.69
CA LEU A 76 7.71 -15.85 4.00
C LEU A 76 6.28 -16.28 4.34
N ARG A 77 5.30 -16.12 3.43
CA ARG A 77 3.89 -16.45 3.73
C ARG A 77 3.66 -17.94 3.99
N HIS A 78 4.47 -18.83 3.39
CA HIS A 78 4.37 -20.26 3.70
C HIS A 78 4.83 -20.54 5.13
N LEU A 79 5.85 -19.85 5.63
CA LEU A 79 6.31 -20.01 7.01
C LEU A 79 5.28 -19.54 8.03
N GLN A 80 4.52 -18.48 7.74
CA GLN A 80 3.39 -18.06 8.59
C GLN A 80 2.35 -19.16 8.81
N ARG A 81 2.28 -20.13 7.87
CA ARG A 81 1.35 -21.25 7.89
C ARG A 81 1.94 -22.48 8.55
N SER A 82 3.22 -22.76 8.26
CA SER A 82 3.86 -24.03 8.64
C SER A 82 4.75 -23.93 9.87
N LEU A 83 5.47 -22.82 10.06
CA LEU A 83 6.43 -22.66 11.14
C LEU A 83 5.71 -22.24 12.43
N ASP A 84 5.90 -22.99 13.51
CA ASP A 84 5.42 -22.55 14.82
C ASP A 84 6.36 -21.48 15.34
N LEU A 85 5.83 -20.32 15.73
CA LEU A 85 6.56 -19.30 16.49
C LEU A 85 5.61 -18.64 17.50
N SER A 86 4.59 -19.37 17.97
CA SER A 86 3.65 -18.89 19.00
C SER A 86 4.37 -18.48 20.29
N ASP A 87 5.53 -19.10 20.56
CA ASP A 87 6.43 -18.84 21.68
C ASP A 87 7.55 -17.83 21.37
N SER A 88 7.58 -17.24 20.16
CA SER A 88 8.66 -16.37 19.65
C SER A 88 8.14 -15.32 18.66
N MET A 89 7.05 -14.62 18.99
CA MET A 89 6.38 -13.67 18.10
C MET A 89 7.25 -12.45 17.73
N GLU A 90 8.25 -12.14 18.55
CA GLU A 90 9.28 -11.12 18.28
C GLU A 90 10.01 -11.34 16.95
N GLU A 91 10.12 -12.58 16.47
CA GLU A 91 10.73 -12.88 15.18
C GLU A 91 9.86 -12.41 14.02
N TRP A 92 8.52 -12.47 14.14
CA TRP A 92 7.62 -11.90 13.15
C TRP A 92 7.64 -10.37 13.16
N GLN A 93 7.82 -9.76 14.33
CA GLN A 93 8.03 -8.33 14.44
C GLN A 93 9.32 -7.90 13.73
N ALA A 94 10.41 -8.66 13.86
CA ALA A 94 11.66 -8.38 13.14
C ALA A 94 11.48 -8.44 11.61
N VAL A 95 10.63 -9.34 11.11
CA VAL A 95 10.24 -9.38 9.69
C VAL A 95 9.50 -8.10 9.31
N ASP A 96 8.49 -7.68 10.07
CA ASP A 96 7.73 -6.45 9.80
C ASP A 96 8.62 -5.21 9.79
N ASN A 97 9.50 -5.07 10.80
CA ASN A 97 10.47 -3.97 10.88
C ASN A 97 11.39 -3.91 9.65
N THR A 98 11.77 -5.08 9.09
CA THR A 98 12.60 -5.15 7.88
C THR A 98 11.83 -4.62 6.65
N PHE A 99 10.56 -4.97 6.51
CA PHE A 99 9.71 -4.44 5.44
C PHE A 99 9.42 -2.95 5.64
N HIS A 100 9.17 -2.50 6.87
CA HIS A 100 8.99 -1.07 7.20
C HIS A 100 10.21 -0.25 6.80
N ALA A 101 11.41 -0.68 7.19
CA ALA A 101 12.65 0.01 6.82
C ALA A 101 12.79 0.16 5.29
N THR A 102 12.36 -0.87 4.54
CA THR A 102 12.35 -0.81 3.07
C THR A 102 11.33 0.20 2.56
N VAL A 103 10.12 0.26 3.14
CA VAL A 103 9.10 1.25 2.79
C VAL A 103 9.58 2.67 3.10
N HIS A 104 10.22 2.90 4.26
CA HIS A 104 10.83 4.18 4.61
C HIS A 104 11.90 4.61 3.60
N SER A 105 12.77 3.67 3.21
CA SER A 105 13.79 3.92 2.19
C SER A 105 13.17 4.34 0.85
N LEU A 106 12.14 3.62 0.39
CA LEU A 106 11.41 3.94 -0.83
C LEU A 106 10.64 5.27 -0.75
N ARG A 107 10.08 5.59 0.42
CA ARG A 107 9.44 6.89 0.68
C ARG A 107 10.45 8.03 0.55
N GLY A 108 11.71 7.80 0.90
CA GLY A 108 12.78 8.78 0.77
C GLY A 108 12.71 9.90 1.81
N SER A 109 12.04 9.66 2.94
CA SER A 109 11.89 10.59 4.06
C SER A 109 12.50 10.00 5.33
N LYS A 110 13.15 10.84 6.13
CA LYS A 110 13.66 10.49 7.46
C LYS A 110 12.60 10.58 8.57
N HIS A 111 11.41 11.09 8.25
CA HIS A 111 10.33 11.17 9.23
C HIS A 111 9.87 9.77 9.59
N GLU A 112 9.72 9.52 10.88
CA GLU A 112 9.01 8.37 11.46
C GLU A 112 7.72 8.91 12.04
N LEU A 113 6.59 8.41 11.55
CA LEU A 113 5.26 8.88 11.94
C LEU A 113 4.59 7.81 12.80
N ASP A 114 3.80 8.27 13.76
CA ASP A 114 2.95 7.41 14.60
C ASP A 114 1.92 6.60 13.78
N THR A 115 1.57 7.09 12.58
CA THR A 115 0.65 6.43 11.64
C THR A 115 1.33 5.47 10.67
N ASP A 116 2.67 5.34 10.68
CA ASP A 116 3.40 4.57 9.67
C ASP A 116 3.05 3.09 9.70
N GLU A 117 3.07 2.46 10.88
CA GLU A 117 2.73 1.05 11.02
C GLU A 117 1.32 0.74 10.48
N ASP A 118 0.35 1.58 10.84
CA ASP A 118 -1.03 1.42 10.41
C ASP A 118 -1.15 1.63 8.89
N LEU A 119 -0.62 2.73 8.35
CA LEU A 119 -0.72 3.04 6.92
C LEU A 119 0.06 2.06 6.04
N PHE A 120 1.18 1.52 6.50
CA PHE A 120 1.94 0.51 5.76
C PHE A 120 1.15 -0.79 5.65
N HIS A 121 0.57 -1.24 6.76
CA HIS A 121 -0.11 -2.51 6.85
C HIS A 121 -1.54 -2.53 6.32
N LEU A 122 -2.21 -1.39 6.42
CA LEU A 122 -3.59 -1.26 6.04
C LEU A 122 -3.79 -1.59 4.54
N PRO A 123 -4.80 -2.38 4.18
CA PRO A 123 -5.07 -2.71 2.79
C PRO A 123 -5.28 -1.47 1.90
N THR A 124 -4.88 -1.59 0.63
CA THR A 124 -4.96 -0.47 -0.33
C THR A 124 -6.37 0.08 -0.55
N TYR A 125 -7.42 -0.73 -0.35
CA TYR A 125 -8.82 -0.28 -0.46
C TYR A 125 -9.31 0.49 0.77
N TYR A 126 -8.56 0.48 1.87
CA TYR A 126 -8.75 1.35 3.03
C TYR A 126 -7.79 2.54 3.02
N GLY A 127 -7.04 2.76 1.92
CA GLY A 127 -6.13 3.89 1.77
C GLY A 127 -4.68 3.65 2.18
N GLY A 128 -4.37 2.51 2.81
CA GLY A 128 -3.00 2.13 3.16
C GLY A 128 -2.15 1.64 1.98
N LEU A 129 -0.96 1.14 2.26
CA LEU A 129 -0.03 0.63 1.25
C LEU A 129 -0.20 -0.86 0.93
N GLY A 130 -0.85 -1.62 1.82
CA GLY A 130 -1.14 -3.05 1.64
C GLY A 130 0.06 -3.98 1.86
N ILE A 131 1.07 -3.55 2.62
CA ILE A 131 2.16 -4.41 3.04
C ILE A 131 1.71 -5.25 4.22
N SER A 132 1.45 -6.54 4.04
CA SER A 132 0.94 -7.42 5.11
C SER A 132 1.82 -7.40 6.35
N SER A 133 1.21 -7.21 7.54
CA SER A 133 1.88 -7.45 8.81
C SER A 133 2.03 -8.94 9.04
N HIS A 134 3.26 -9.39 9.29
CA HIS A 134 3.56 -10.77 9.58
C HIS A 134 3.19 -11.15 11.00
N VAL A 135 3.38 -10.23 11.96
CA VAL A 135 3.02 -10.49 13.37
C VAL A 135 1.51 -10.67 13.52
N ILE A 136 0.71 -9.89 12.80
CA ILE A 136 -0.76 -10.00 12.82
C ILE A 136 -1.22 -11.24 12.04
N VAL A 137 -0.63 -11.50 10.88
CA VAL A 137 -1.13 -12.55 9.98
C VAL A 137 -0.74 -13.96 10.41
N ALA A 138 0.45 -14.15 10.97
CA ALA A 138 0.97 -15.46 11.36
C ALA A 138 0.01 -16.30 12.23
N PRO A 139 -0.55 -15.81 13.35
CA PRO A 139 -1.44 -16.62 14.19
C PRO A 139 -2.70 -17.09 13.44
N HIS A 140 -3.27 -16.22 12.60
CA HIS A 140 -4.47 -16.55 11.82
C HIS A 140 -4.16 -17.46 10.63
N ALA A 141 -3.00 -17.28 10.00
CA ALA A 141 -2.55 -18.14 8.91
C ALA A 141 -2.29 -19.57 9.41
N ARG A 142 -1.66 -19.72 10.57
CA ARG A 142 -1.44 -21.01 11.22
C ARG A 142 -2.75 -21.68 11.62
N LYS A 143 -3.65 -20.95 12.28
CA LYS A 143 -4.97 -21.46 12.68
C LYS A 143 -5.78 -21.96 11.49
N ALA A 144 -5.93 -21.14 10.44
CA ALA A 144 -6.67 -21.53 9.24
C ALA A 144 -6.08 -22.76 8.54
N MET A 145 -4.76 -22.93 8.63
CA MET A 145 -4.08 -24.10 8.04
C MET A 145 -4.21 -25.36 8.88
N ALA A 146 -4.24 -25.23 10.21
CA ALA A 146 -4.55 -26.35 11.10
C ALA A 146 -5.97 -26.86 10.84
N GLU A 147 -6.98 -25.97 10.83
CA GLU A 147 -8.38 -26.32 10.51
C GLU A 147 -8.51 -27.01 9.14
N GLN A 148 -7.78 -26.50 8.14
CA GLN A 148 -7.76 -27.10 6.81
C GLN A 148 -7.07 -28.47 6.77
N ALA A 149 -5.98 -28.65 7.54
CA ALA A 149 -5.26 -29.90 7.64
C ALA A 149 -6.10 -30.96 8.35
N ASP A 150 -6.74 -30.62 9.47
CA ASP A 150 -7.63 -31.50 10.21
C ASP A 150 -8.77 -32.01 9.33
N SER A 151 -9.44 -31.10 8.61
CA SER A 151 -10.48 -31.45 7.63
C SER A 151 -10.00 -32.40 6.52
N VAL A 152 -8.74 -32.31 6.11
CA VAL A 152 -8.16 -33.20 5.09
C VAL A 152 -7.80 -34.56 5.69
N LEU A 153 -7.19 -34.58 6.87
CA LEU A 153 -6.80 -35.80 7.57
C LEU A 153 -8.04 -36.61 7.97
N GLU A 154 -9.08 -35.96 8.48
CA GLU A 154 -10.38 -36.60 8.77
C GLU A 154 -10.93 -37.32 7.53
N ARG A 155 -10.91 -36.68 6.35
CA ARG A 155 -11.36 -37.31 5.10
C ARG A 155 -10.49 -38.48 4.66
N ILE A 156 -9.17 -38.41 4.88
CA ILE A 156 -8.24 -39.49 4.53
C ILE A 156 -8.46 -40.70 5.45
N PHE A 157 -8.64 -40.46 6.76
CA PHE A 157 -8.73 -41.53 7.76
C PHE A 157 -10.17 -42.05 7.98
N GLN A 158 -11.21 -41.27 7.70
CA GLN A 158 -12.61 -41.61 7.95
C GLN A 158 -13.43 -41.72 6.65
N ALA A 159 -13.02 -42.62 5.76
CA ALA A 159 -13.56 -42.79 4.40
C ALA A 159 -15.10 -43.00 4.27
N ASN A 160 -15.88 -43.13 5.37
CA ASN A 160 -17.29 -43.53 5.34
C ASN A 160 -18.24 -42.83 6.34
N VAL A 161 -17.87 -41.69 6.95
CA VAL A 161 -18.80 -41.01 7.88
C VAL A 161 -19.30 -39.71 7.26
N ASN A 162 -20.63 -39.58 7.14
CA ASN A 162 -21.35 -38.34 6.83
C ASN A 162 -21.22 -37.36 8.02
N LEU A 163 -20.00 -36.94 8.34
CA LEU A 163 -19.76 -35.85 9.26
C LEU A 163 -19.93 -34.55 8.49
N GLU A 164 -20.79 -33.68 8.99
CA GLU A 164 -20.80 -32.28 8.57
C GLU A 164 -19.36 -31.78 8.63
N SER A 165 -18.80 -31.40 7.48
CA SER A 165 -17.40 -31.00 7.41
C SER A 165 -17.18 -29.80 8.33
N PRO A 166 -16.14 -29.79 9.18
CA PRO A 166 -15.87 -28.66 10.05
C PRO A 166 -15.73 -27.38 9.22
N VAL A 167 -16.31 -26.28 9.70
CA VAL A 167 -16.31 -25.00 9.00
C VAL A 167 -14.87 -24.47 8.96
N VAL A 168 -14.20 -24.62 7.82
CA VAL A 168 -12.85 -24.08 7.61
C VAL A 168 -12.93 -22.57 7.41
N THR A 169 -12.36 -21.82 8.33
CA THR A 169 -12.33 -20.36 8.20
C THR A 169 -11.12 -19.93 7.39
N LYS A 170 -11.36 -19.20 6.29
CA LYS A 170 -10.26 -18.66 5.48
C LYS A 170 -9.46 -17.65 6.29
N GLN A 171 -8.13 -17.71 6.20
CA GLN A 171 -7.20 -16.71 6.75
C GLN A 171 -7.67 -15.26 6.49
N LYS A 172 -8.13 -15.00 5.26
CA LYS A 172 -8.62 -13.68 4.84
C LYS A 172 -9.75 -13.15 5.75
N THR A 173 -10.67 -14.02 6.17
CA THR A 173 -11.81 -13.64 7.02
C THR A 173 -11.35 -13.12 8.38
N TYR A 174 -10.32 -13.74 8.96
CA TYR A 174 -9.72 -13.24 10.21
C TYR A 174 -9.06 -11.89 10.02
N THR A 175 -8.24 -11.76 8.98
CA THR A 175 -7.48 -10.53 8.72
C THR A 175 -8.38 -9.36 8.32
N ASP A 176 -9.48 -9.62 7.61
CA ASP A 176 -10.41 -8.56 7.17
C ASP A 176 -11.10 -7.89 8.38
N ARG A 177 -11.42 -8.65 9.43
CA ARG A 177 -11.98 -8.10 10.68
C ARG A 177 -10.97 -7.16 11.35
N ILE A 178 -9.74 -7.63 11.54
CA ILE A 178 -8.67 -6.83 12.17
C ILE A 178 -8.35 -5.58 11.35
N ASN A 179 -8.28 -5.70 10.03
CA ASN A 179 -8.03 -4.57 9.14
C ASN A 179 -9.13 -3.51 9.23
N LYS A 180 -10.39 -3.93 9.40
CA LYS A 180 -11.52 -3.02 9.58
C LYS A 180 -11.43 -2.25 10.90
N ASP A 181 -11.07 -2.94 11.99
CA ASP A 181 -10.91 -2.31 13.30
C ASP A 181 -9.72 -1.33 13.30
N LYS A 182 -8.58 -1.74 12.72
CA LYS A 182 -7.42 -0.87 12.53
C LYS A 182 -7.74 0.36 11.67
N TRP A 183 -8.46 0.17 10.56
CA TRP A 183 -8.89 1.27 9.71
C TRP A 183 -9.71 2.30 10.50
N LYS A 184 -10.70 1.83 11.27
CA LYS A 184 -11.55 2.71 12.07
C LYS A 184 -10.77 3.47 13.14
N ASN A 185 -9.90 2.77 13.88
CA ASN A 185 -9.06 3.39 14.91
C ASN A 185 -8.07 4.41 14.32
N LEU A 186 -7.53 4.14 13.12
CA LEU A 186 -6.70 5.10 12.40
C LEU A 186 -7.54 6.31 11.98
N GLU A 187 -8.66 6.08 11.30
CA GLU A 187 -9.55 7.15 10.82
C GLU A 187 -9.98 8.07 11.96
N ASP A 188 -10.37 7.53 13.12
CA ASP A 188 -10.82 8.30 14.28
C ASP A 188 -9.75 9.26 14.83
N ARG A 189 -8.46 8.91 14.69
CA ARG A 189 -7.32 9.74 15.13
C ARG A 189 -6.88 10.79 14.10
N LEU A 190 -7.25 10.63 12.84
CA LEU A 190 -6.84 11.54 11.78
C LEU A 190 -7.65 12.84 11.82
N ASP A 191 -6.99 13.93 11.44
CA ASP A 191 -7.66 15.18 11.15
C ASP A 191 -8.47 15.08 9.86
N VAL A 192 -9.22 16.13 9.52
CA VAL A 192 -10.13 16.07 8.37
C VAL A 192 -9.36 15.91 7.06
N TYR A 193 -8.18 16.54 6.94
CA TYR A 193 -7.31 16.32 5.79
C TYR A 193 -6.91 14.85 5.67
N GLY A 194 -6.40 14.24 6.74
CA GLY A 194 -5.99 12.85 6.79
C GLY A 194 -7.13 11.89 6.45
N LYS A 195 -8.34 12.12 6.97
CA LYS A 195 -9.54 11.33 6.64
C LYS A 195 -9.88 11.38 5.15
N CYS A 196 -9.93 12.58 4.59
CA CYS A 196 -10.25 12.76 3.17
C CYS A 196 -9.15 12.15 2.29
N GLN A 197 -7.88 12.30 2.66
CA GLN A 197 -6.75 11.70 1.95
C GLN A 197 -6.75 10.17 2.02
N LEU A 198 -7.07 9.60 3.18
CA LEU A 198 -7.22 8.16 3.37
C LEU A 198 -8.34 7.59 2.47
N SER A 199 -9.48 8.27 2.42
CA SER A 199 -10.61 7.93 1.53
C SER A 199 -10.20 7.96 0.05
N GLU A 200 -9.57 9.05 -0.40
CA GLU A 200 -9.09 9.20 -1.78
C GLU A 200 -8.08 8.11 -2.16
N ASN A 201 -7.15 7.82 -1.26
CA ASN A 201 -6.16 6.76 -1.44
C ASN A 201 -6.79 5.37 -1.58
N GLY A 202 -7.98 5.16 -0.99
CA GLY A 202 -8.75 3.92 -1.05
C GLY A 202 -9.52 3.73 -2.36
N THR A 203 -9.72 4.80 -3.13
CA THR A 203 -10.48 4.73 -4.39
C THR A 203 -9.82 3.83 -5.42
N LYS A 204 -10.60 3.40 -6.41
CA LYS A 204 -10.07 2.59 -7.53
C LYS A 204 -8.93 3.31 -8.25
N LEU A 205 -9.00 4.64 -8.40
CA LEU A 205 -7.98 5.43 -9.08
C LEU A 205 -6.77 5.67 -8.17
N GLY A 206 -7.00 6.05 -6.90
CA GLY A 206 -5.94 6.35 -5.94
C GLY A 206 -5.00 5.17 -5.68
N ARG A 207 -5.50 3.93 -5.75
CA ARG A 207 -4.68 2.72 -5.58
C ARG A 207 -3.96 2.23 -6.84
N LYS A 208 -4.29 2.74 -8.05
CA LYS A 208 -3.69 2.25 -9.31
C LYS A 208 -2.17 2.42 -9.37
N PRO A 209 -1.59 3.57 -8.98
CA PRO A 209 -0.15 3.78 -9.07
C PRO A 209 0.70 2.72 -8.35
N LEU A 210 0.17 2.10 -7.28
CA LEU A 210 0.84 1.04 -6.52
C LEU A 210 0.87 -0.32 -7.25
N THR A 211 0.10 -0.48 -8.32
CA THR A 211 -0.07 -1.75 -9.03
C THR A 211 0.17 -1.66 -10.54
N SER A 212 0.13 -0.46 -11.09
CA SER A 212 0.40 -0.22 -12.51
C SER A 212 1.89 -0.29 -12.80
N LEU A 213 2.25 -1.02 -13.85
CA LEU A 213 3.59 -1.01 -14.44
C LEU A 213 3.53 -0.32 -15.82
N PRO A 214 3.72 1.01 -15.90
CA PRO A 214 3.68 1.71 -17.17
C PRO A 214 4.87 1.31 -18.06
N PHE A 215 4.59 0.64 -19.18
CA PHE A 215 5.61 0.25 -20.15
C PHE A 215 6.03 1.43 -21.05
N GLU A 216 5.13 2.38 -21.30
CA GLU A 216 5.43 3.56 -22.13
C GLU A 216 6.28 4.56 -21.36
N PRO A 217 7.47 4.97 -21.85
CA PRO A 217 8.36 5.90 -21.15
C PRO A 217 7.68 7.20 -20.70
N GLY A 218 6.77 7.75 -21.50
CA GLY A 218 6.04 8.99 -21.19
C GLY A 218 4.96 8.84 -20.10
N LEU A 219 4.59 7.62 -19.70
CA LEU A 219 3.59 7.33 -18.67
C LEU A 219 4.21 6.79 -17.37
N ARG A 220 5.54 6.66 -17.32
CA ARG A 220 6.27 6.17 -16.14
C ARG A 220 6.38 7.25 -15.08
N PHE A 221 6.21 6.86 -13.82
CA PHE A 221 6.61 7.73 -12.72
C PHE A 221 8.13 7.86 -12.68
N THR A 222 8.61 9.08 -12.53
CA THR A 222 9.96 9.34 -12.04
C THR A 222 10.05 8.93 -10.56
N ASN A 223 11.27 8.69 -10.08
CA ASN A 223 11.52 8.37 -8.66
C ASN A 223 10.97 9.46 -7.73
N ALA A 224 11.14 10.74 -8.09
CA ALA A 224 10.60 11.85 -7.31
C ALA A 224 9.06 11.82 -7.23
N GLU A 225 8.38 11.59 -8.35
CA GLU A 225 6.91 11.52 -8.35
C GLU A 225 6.39 10.29 -7.58
N PHE A 226 7.08 9.17 -7.65
CA PHE A 226 6.70 7.97 -6.89
C PHE A 226 6.92 8.17 -5.38
N LYS A 227 8.00 8.85 -4.98
CA LYS A 227 8.21 9.28 -3.58
C LYS A 227 7.11 10.20 -3.10
N SER A 228 6.73 11.21 -3.90
CA SER A 228 5.61 12.09 -3.58
C SER A 228 4.29 11.32 -3.42
N LEU A 229 4.03 10.32 -4.26
CA LEU A 229 2.89 9.42 -4.08
C LEU A 229 2.96 8.70 -2.72
N LEU A 230 4.11 8.12 -2.35
CA LEU A 230 4.26 7.45 -1.06
C LEU A 230 4.05 8.44 0.10
N HIS A 231 4.56 9.67 0.01
CA HIS A 231 4.29 10.71 1.00
C HIS A 231 2.79 10.99 1.17
N ILE A 232 2.07 11.16 0.07
CA ILE A 232 0.61 11.41 0.08
C ILE A 232 -0.13 10.22 0.70
N ARG A 233 0.31 8.98 0.42
CA ARG A 233 -0.32 7.77 0.95
C ARG A 233 -0.02 7.51 2.41
N THR A 234 1.14 7.93 2.89
CA THR A 234 1.57 7.75 4.28
C THR A 234 1.36 9.01 5.11
N LEU A 235 0.63 10.01 4.60
CA LEU A 235 0.46 11.32 5.24
C LEU A 235 1.80 11.91 5.72
N CYS A 236 2.88 11.68 4.96
CA CYS A 236 4.19 12.17 5.32
C CYS A 236 4.36 13.60 4.81
N PRO A 237 4.69 14.56 5.69
CA PRO A 237 5.01 15.91 5.25
C PRO A 237 6.27 15.90 4.37
N GLY A 238 6.56 17.02 3.71
CA GLY A 238 7.81 17.14 2.97
C GLY A 238 9.04 17.08 3.89
N ALA A 239 10.22 16.92 3.29
CA ALA A 239 11.46 16.62 4.02
C ALA A 239 11.88 17.72 5.02
N ALA A 240 11.71 19.00 4.68
CA ALA A 240 12.02 20.11 5.57
C ALA A 240 10.89 20.33 6.59
N GLN A 241 11.23 20.62 7.83
CA GLN A 241 10.26 20.95 8.90
C GLN A 241 9.49 22.25 8.60
N ILE A 242 10.18 23.21 8.00
CA ILE A 242 9.63 24.51 7.60
C ILE A 242 9.77 24.64 6.08
N CYS A 243 8.69 25.05 5.43
CA CYS A 243 8.67 25.33 4.01
C CYS A 243 9.34 26.67 3.69
N GLN A 244 9.75 26.88 2.44
CA GLN A 244 10.27 28.16 1.96
C GLN A 244 9.28 29.32 2.12
N CYS A 245 7.97 29.03 2.17
CA CYS A 245 6.94 30.03 2.50
C CYS A 245 6.90 30.44 3.99
N GLY A 246 7.79 29.89 4.83
CA GLY A 246 7.87 30.16 6.27
C GLY A 246 6.89 29.36 7.14
N GLN A 247 5.97 28.59 6.55
CA GLN A 247 5.01 27.77 7.31
C GLN A 247 5.57 26.38 7.63
N ARG A 248 5.04 25.76 8.70
CA ARG A 248 5.34 24.36 9.04
C ARG A 248 4.88 23.43 7.92
N ASN A 249 5.72 22.46 7.62
CA ASN A 249 5.43 21.47 6.60
C ASN A 249 4.58 20.36 7.21
N VAL A 250 3.28 20.42 6.97
CA VAL A 250 2.29 19.44 7.41
C VAL A 250 1.75 18.66 6.20
N PRO A 251 1.13 17.49 6.40
CA PRO A 251 0.46 16.79 5.31
C PRO A 251 -0.54 17.72 4.61
N GLY A 252 -0.52 17.74 3.27
CA GLY A 252 -1.35 18.64 2.48
C GLY A 252 -0.83 20.06 2.28
N HIS A 253 0.26 20.44 2.95
CA HIS A 253 0.90 21.75 2.72
C HIS A 253 1.30 21.93 1.26
N ASP A 254 1.72 20.84 0.62
CA ASP A 254 2.02 20.82 -0.82
C ASP A 254 0.83 21.29 -1.65
N ASP A 255 -0.43 21.12 -1.25
CA ASP A 255 -1.57 21.50 -2.08
C ASP A 255 -1.95 22.98 -2.01
N VAL A 256 -1.47 23.69 -0.98
CA VAL A 256 -1.86 25.07 -0.68
C VAL A 256 -0.69 26.05 -0.81
N CYS A 257 0.55 25.56 -0.80
CA CYS A 257 1.73 26.39 -0.80
C CYS A 257 2.01 27.00 -2.18
N ARG A 258 2.02 28.35 -2.25
CA ARG A 258 2.32 29.12 -3.47
C ARG A 258 3.79 29.03 -3.89
N ASP A 259 4.69 28.90 -2.93
CA ASP A 259 6.14 28.89 -3.16
C ASP A 259 6.68 27.50 -3.55
N ARG A 260 5.81 26.48 -3.62
CA ARG A 260 6.18 25.15 -4.08
C ARG A 260 5.81 24.94 -5.54
N VAL A 261 6.75 24.34 -6.28
CA VAL A 261 6.47 23.81 -7.62
C VAL A 261 5.51 22.63 -7.49
N GLN A 262 4.25 22.88 -7.81
CA GLN A 262 3.20 21.88 -7.84
C GLN A 262 3.45 20.89 -8.99
N MET A 263 4.08 19.73 -8.72
CA MET A 263 4.18 18.66 -9.72
C MET A 263 2.79 18.20 -10.23
N LYS A 264 1.76 18.35 -9.39
CA LYS A 264 0.35 18.13 -9.74
C LYS A 264 -0.10 19.04 -10.90
N THR A 265 0.29 20.31 -10.90
CA THR A 265 -0.06 21.28 -11.96
C THR A 265 0.50 20.89 -13.33
N LYS A 266 1.72 20.33 -13.41
CA LYS A 266 2.28 19.83 -14.68
C LYS A 266 1.49 18.66 -15.27
N ARG A 267 0.90 17.80 -14.43
CA ARG A 267 0.04 16.68 -14.88
C ARG A 267 -1.40 17.12 -15.13
N HIS A 268 -1.89 18.15 -14.42
CA HIS A 268 -3.18 18.78 -14.71
C HIS A 268 -3.20 19.36 -16.12
N ASP A 269 -2.12 19.99 -16.58
CA ASP A 269 -2.02 20.45 -17.96
C ASP A 269 -2.21 19.30 -18.97
N ALA A 270 -1.66 18.12 -18.68
CA ALA A 270 -1.87 16.94 -19.51
C ALA A 270 -3.34 16.46 -19.47
N ILE A 271 -3.97 16.40 -18.29
CA ILE A 271 -5.39 16.02 -18.14
C ILE A 271 -6.31 17.02 -18.85
N ARG A 272 -6.06 18.32 -18.67
CA ARG A 272 -6.72 19.43 -19.37
C ARG A 272 -6.57 19.27 -20.88
N ASN A 273 -5.36 18.99 -21.37
CA ASN A 273 -5.13 18.76 -22.80
C ASN A 273 -5.87 17.51 -23.31
N TYR A 274 -5.98 16.45 -22.50
CA TYR A 274 -6.77 15.26 -22.82
C TYR A 274 -8.27 15.57 -22.84
N LEU A 275 -8.80 16.27 -21.83
CA LEU A 275 -10.19 16.72 -21.76
C LEU A 275 -10.53 17.61 -22.96
N ALA A 276 -9.67 18.58 -23.27
CA ALA A 276 -9.82 19.43 -24.45
C ALA A 276 -9.87 18.61 -25.74
N LYS A 277 -9.02 17.58 -25.87
CA LYS A 277 -9.09 16.64 -27.01
C LYS A 277 -10.43 15.89 -27.07
N PHE A 278 -10.91 15.35 -25.96
CA PHE A 278 -12.17 14.61 -25.92
C PHE A 278 -13.38 15.49 -26.22
N LEU A 279 -13.43 16.70 -25.64
CA LEU A 279 -14.48 17.67 -25.87
C LEU A 279 -14.48 18.17 -27.32
N SER A 280 -13.31 18.44 -27.90
CA SER A 280 -13.18 18.74 -29.33
C SER A 280 -13.64 17.58 -30.22
N ALA A 281 -13.32 16.33 -29.86
CA ALA A 281 -13.77 15.15 -30.59
C ALA A 281 -15.30 14.94 -30.50
N ALA A 282 -15.94 15.44 -29.43
CA ALA A 282 -17.39 15.43 -29.26
C ALA A 282 -18.09 16.59 -30.02
N GLY A 283 -17.36 17.37 -30.81
CA GLY A 283 -17.91 18.47 -31.63
C GLY A 283 -18.00 19.82 -30.91
N LEU A 284 -17.47 19.94 -29.69
CA LEU A 284 -17.41 21.22 -28.98
C LEU A 284 -16.21 22.04 -29.45
N LYS A 285 -16.41 23.35 -29.63
CA LYS A 285 -15.29 24.26 -29.94
C LYS A 285 -14.55 24.61 -28.65
N VAL A 286 -13.40 23.97 -28.44
CA VAL A 286 -12.54 24.18 -27.26
C VAL A 286 -11.32 25.00 -27.64
N GLU A 287 -11.11 26.12 -26.96
CA GLU A 287 -9.88 26.93 -27.08
C GLU A 287 -9.07 26.77 -25.79
N MET A 288 -7.79 26.42 -25.93
CA MET A 288 -6.82 26.33 -24.82
C MET A 288 -5.95 27.60 -24.84
N GLU A 289 -5.91 28.36 -23.75
CA GLU A 289 -5.05 29.54 -23.69
C GLU A 289 -3.56 29.19 -23.65
N ILE A 290 -2.76 30.01 -24.34
CA ILE A 290 -1.29 29.94 -24.35
C ILE A 290 -0.80 30.62 -23.06
N PRO A 291 0.17 30.05 -22.32
CA PRO A 291 0.73 30.71 -21.15
C PRO A 291 1.28 32.09 -21.54
N LEU A 292 0.70 33.15 -20.99
CA LEU A 292 1.25 34.50 -21.08
C LEU A 292 2.60 34.51 -20.35
N GLY A 293 3.62 35.05 -20.99
CA GLY A 293 5.00 34.96 -20.51
C GLY A 293 5.19 35.46 -19.08
N GLY A 294 5.96 34.69 -18.31
CA GLY A 294 7.00 35.18 -17.41
C GLY A 294 6.66 35.72 -16.02
N SER A 295 5.57 36.46 -15.80
CA SER A 295 5.49 37.25 -14.54
C SER A 295 4.16 37.29 -13.80
N ASP A 296 3.08 36.72 -14.33
CA ASP A 296 1.79 36.70 -13.61
C ASP A 296 1.30 35.28 -13.35
N ASN A 297 1.22 34.92 -12.07
CA ASN A 297 0.67 33.64 -11.57
C ASN A 297 -0.87 33.59 -11.62
N LYS A 298 -1.51 34.31 -12.55
CA LYS A 298 -2.94 34.21 -12.82
C LYS A 298 -3.13 33.28 -14.01
N ARG A 299 -3.69 32.10 -13.75
CA ARG A 299 -3.91 31.04 -14.74
C ARG A 299 -5.37 30.61 -14.69
N MET A 300 -6.07 30.69 -15.84
CA MET A 300 -7.40 30.12 -16.07
C MET A 300 -7.25 29.05 -17.16
N ASP A 301 -7.93 27.90 -17.00
CA ASP A 301 -7.51 26.68 -17.70
C ASP A 301 -8.45 26.14 -18.80
N LEU A 302 -9.70 26.59 -19.01
CA LEU A 302 -10.54 26.16 -20.15
C LEU A 302 -11.59 27.20 -20.59
N VAL A 303 -11.74 27.42 -21.91
CA VAL A 303 -12.84 28.21 -22.51
C VAL A 303 -13.76 27.30 -23.32
N LEU A 304 -15.04 27.22 -22.94
CA LEU A 304 -16.09 26.52 -23.68
C LEU A 304 -16.96 27.54 -24.41
N LYS A 305 -17.15 27.37 -25.72
CA LYS A 305 -18.06 28.20 -26.52
C LYS A 305 -19.31 27.40 -26.85
N GLU A 306 -20.44 27.74 -26.24
CA GLU A 306 -21.76 27.32 -26.74
C GLU A 306 -22.29 28.35 -27.74
N SER A 307 -22.79 27.88 -28.87
CA SER A 307 -23.53 28.71 -29.82
C SER A 307 -24.98 28.84 -29.37
N ASN A 308 -25.23 29.49 -28.23
CA ASN A 308 -26.57 29.99 -27.92
C ASN A 308 -26.63 31.41 -28.50
N GLY A 309 -27.58 31.65 -29.40
CA GLY A 309 -27.70 32.86 -30.24
C GLY A 309 -27.90 34.20 -29.51
N ALA A 310 -27.47 34.34 -28.26
CA ALA A 310 -27.33 35.57 -27.52
C ALA A 310 -25.89 35.63 -26.96
N GLY A 311 -25.12 36.61 -27.40
CA GLY A 311 -23.67 36.72 -27.21
C GLY A 311 -23.18 36.93 -25.77
N ALA A 312 -23.33 35.93 -24.91
CA ALA A 312 -22.64 35.85 -23.63
C ALA A 312 -21.60 34.73 -23.67
N LEU A 313 -20.32 35.10 -23.67
CA LEU A 313 -19.22 34.19 -23.38
C LEU A 313 -19.24 33.90 -21.87
N THR A 314 -19.63 32.69 -21.48
CA THR A 314 -19.52 32.23 -20.10
C THR A 314 -18.16 31.57 -19.88
N MET A 315 -17.24 32.31 -19.25
CA MET A 315 -15.94 31.79 -18.83
C MET A 315 -16.13 30.98 -17.53
N HIS A 316 -15.66 29.74 -17.52
CA HIS A 316 -15.77 28.85 -16.36
C HIS A 316 -14.36 28.49 -15.87
N ASP A 317 -14.02 28.92 -14.65
CA ASP A 317 -12.80 28.49 -13.98
C ASP A 317 -12.97 27.07 -13.43
N ILE A 318 -12.35 26.09 -14.08
CA ILE A 318 -12.24 24.73 -13.53
C ILE A 318 -10.86 24.58 -12.90
N THR A 319 -10.71 25.07 -11.68
CA THR A 319 -9.56 24.73 -10.86
C THR A 319 -9.82 23.38 -10.19
N VAL A 320 -9.19 22.32 -10.70
CA VAL A 320 -9.22 21.01 -10.04
C VAL A 320 -8.26 21.06 -8.87
N HIS A 321 -8.73 21.58 -7.74
CA HIS A 321 -8.10 21.30 -6.46
C HIS A 321 -8.30 19.83 -6.13
N SER A 322 -7.32 19.21 -5.48
CA SER A 322 -7.63 18.05 -4.65
C SER A 322 -8.79 18.45 -3.75
N SER A 323 -9.92 17.75 -3.81
CA SER A 323 -11.10 18.04 -2.99
C SER A 323 -10.74 18.11 -1.50
N ILE A 324 -9.67 17.42 -1.11
CA ILE A 324 -9.06 17.38 0.21
C ILE A 324 -8.39 18.72 0.59
N ALA A 325 -7.73 19.39 -0.36
CA ALA A 325 -6.97 20.62 -0.11
C ALA A 325 -7.84 21.83 0.22
N LEU A 326 -9.10 21.81 -0.24
CA LEU A 326 -10.08 22.86 0.02
C LEU A 326 -10.81 22.65 1.35
N VAL A 327 -10.72 21.49 2.00
CA VAL A 327 -11.48 21.19 3.22
C VAL A 327 -11.24 22.20 4.35
N PRO A 328 -9.99 22.63 4.65
CA PRO A 328 -9.75 23.66 5.64
C PRO A 328 -10.40 25.00 5.28
N HIS A 329 -10.41 25.38 4.00
CA HIS A 329 -11.06 26.61 3.52
C HIS A 329 -12.59 26.50 3.56
N ILE A 330 -13.16 25.36 3.17
CA ILE A 330 -14.60 25.11 3.23
C ILE A 330 -15.07 25.17 4.69
N GLN A 331 -14.35 24.56 5.62
CA GLN A 331 -14.67 24.63 7.06
C GLN A 331 -14.57 26.05 7.62
N GLN A 332 -13.55 26.81 7.22
CA GLN A 332 -13.41 28.22 7.62
C GLN A 332 -14.57 29.06 7.08
N VAL A 333 -14.90 28.93 5.80
CA VAL A 333 -16.05 29.63 5.17
C VAL A 333 -17.37 29.24 5.83
N THR A 334 -17.55 27.97 6.20
CA THR A 334 -18.77 27.48 6.86
C THR A 334 -18.90 28.04 8.28
N LYS A 335 -17.79 28.12 9.03
CA LYS A 335 -17.75 28.76 10.36
C LYS A 335 -18.00 30.27 10.28
N ASP A 336 -17.44 30.94 9.28
CA ASP A 336 -17.62 32.38 9.08
C ASP A 336 -19.04 32.70 8.59
N TRP A 337 -19.67 31.80 7.83
CA TRP A 337 -21.10 31.87 7.51
C TRP A 337 -21.97 31.74 8.75
N GLN A 338 -21.74 30.70 9.58
CA GLN A 338 -22.48 30.48 10.82
C GLN A 338 -22.35 31.64 11.83
N LYS A 339 -21.25 32.40 11.80
CA LYS A 339 -21.08 33.62 12.61
C LYS A 339 -21.77 34.86 12.03
N LYS A 340 -22.02 34.90 10.73
CA LYS A 340 -22.67 36.04 10.05
C LYS A 340 -24.19 35.89 9.93
N SER A 341 -24.71 34.68 10.08
CA SER A 341 -26.16 34.40 10.12
C SER A 341 -26.71 34.24 11.54
N GLY A 342 -25.99 34.74 12.55
CA GLY A 342 -26.45 34.91 13.93
C GLY A 342 -26.92 36.33 14.20
#